data_AF-A0A931ASP0-F1
#
_entry.id   AF-A0A931ASP0-F1
#
_cell.length_a   1.000
_cell.length_b   1.000
_cell.length_c   1.000
_cell.angle_alpha   90.00
_cell.angle_beta   90.00
_cell.angle_gamma   90.00
#
_symmetry.space_group_name_H-M   'P 1'
#
loop_
_entity.id
_entity.type
_entity.pdbx_description
1 polymer ?
#
loop_
_entity_poly.entity_id
_entity_poly.type
_entity_poly.pdbx_seq_one_letter_code
_entity_poly.pdbx_strand_id
1 'polypeptide(L)'
;MNGIEGLKKSEQKLSKKITKAYNKNNKYTEVMKSDLQELIKIHHYITIRNDLQSIFGIDVIDFYKNALVHGNLSIKSYENMSRQITKTMKENYENESSSMRQSSVEISKEDKENLQKLYKDWNSLLKKKKNNKNNNDVNNLNDLKGKLNEIDEILKDAIEKNHILDHFKKHSYYDVSKIKVMAKFGLDKWDIVGLFSPSNKAIAIQLFQMKVVKIFLIKQNRSWKNSKKR
;
A
#
# COMPACT_ATOMS: atom_id res chain seq x y z
N MET A 1 -2.70 -5.41 -14.68
CA MET A 1 -3.39 -4.68 -13.58
C MET A 1 -2.56 -3.46 -13.25
N ASN A 2 -3.18 -2.28 -13.17
CA ASN A 2 -2.45 -1.03 -12.97
C ASN A 2 -1.86 -1.00 -11.54
N GLY A 3 -0.53 -1.16 -11.45
CA GLY A 3 0.25 -1.04 -10.21
C GLY A 3 0.26 0.40 -9.69
N ILE A 4 1.42 0.90 -9.27
CA ILE A 4 1.55 2.27 -8.77
C ILE A 4 1.02 3.35 -9.74
N GLU A 5 1.12 3.11 -11.05
CA GLU A 5 0.58 4.00 -12.09
C GLU A 5 -0.94 4.16 -12.03
N GLY A 6 -1.66 3.10 -11.63
CA GLY A 6 -3.11 3.16 -11.45
C GLY A 6 -3.50 4.12 -10.34
N LEU A 7 -2.74 4.09 -9.25
CA LEU A 7 -2.94 4.96 -8.10
C LEU A 7 -2.62 6.42 -8.44
N LYS A 8 -1.51 6.66 -9.14
CA LYS A 8 -1.15 8.00 -9.65
C LYS A 8 -2.24 8.57 -10.58
N LYS A 9 -2.81 7.75 -11.46
CA LYS A 9 -3.94 8.15 -12.33
C LYS A 9 -5.19 8.48 -11.51
N SER A 10 -5.51 7.70 -10.48
CA SER A 10 -6.65 7.96 -9.59
C SER A 10 -6.45 9.24 -8.78
N GLU A 11 -5.26 9.48 -8.24
CA GLU A 11 -4.88 10.71 -7.52
C GLU A 11 -5.08 11.94 -8.39
N GLN A 12 -4.61 11.90 -9.65
CA GLN A 12 -4.80 12.99 -10.62
C GLN A 12 -6.28 13.23 -10.94
N LYS A 13 -7.07 12.16 -11.11
CA LYS A 13 -8.51 12.27 -11.38
C LYS A 13 -9.26 12.91 -10.21
N LEU A 14 -8.98 12.46 -8.99
CA LEU A 14 -9.57 13.02 -7.77
C LEU A 14 -9.17 14.49 -7.59
N SER A 15 -7.89 14.82 -7.79
CA SER A 15 -7.40 16.21 -7.72
C SER A 15 -8.14 17.13 -8.70
N LYS A 16 -8.40 16.65 -9.94
CA LYS A 16 -9.21 17.39 -10.92
C LYS A 16 -10.67 17.54 -10.49
N LYS A 17 -11.27 16.49 -9.94
CA LYS A 17 -12.67 16.51 -9.44
C LYS A 17 -12.84 17.51 -8.30
N ILE A 18 -11.94 17.45 -7.32
CA ILE A 18 -11.84 18.34 -6.16
C ILE A 18 -11.65 19.79 -6.61
N THR A 19 -10.72 20.06 -7.54
CA THR A 19 -10.52 21.40 -8.13
C THR A 19 -11.80 21.95 -8.76
N LYS A 20 -12.51 21.13 -9.54
CA LYS A 20 -13.78 21.54 -10.16
C LYS A 20 -14.86 21.83 -9.13
N ALA A 21 -14.99 21.02 -8.09
CA ALA A 21 -15.96 21.23 -7.02
C ALA A 21 -15.68 22.52 -6.25
N TYR A 22 -14.41 22.77 -5.90
CA TYR A 22 -13.97 23.97 -5.20
C TYR A 22 -14.26 25.25 -5.99
N ASN A 23 -13.94 25.27 -7.29
CA ASN A 23 -14.17 26.43 -8.17
C ASN A 23 -15.67 26.73 -8.36
N LYS A 24 -16.55 25.75 -8.16
CA LYS A 24 -18.01 25.93 -8.25
C LYS A 24 -18.65 26.35 -6.93
N ASN A 25 -17.86 26.78 -5.93
CA ASN A 25 -18.31 27.08 -4.56
C ASN A 25 -19.01 25.93 -3.83
N ASN A 26 -18.87 24.68 -4.30
CA ASN A 26 -19.34 23.48 -3.58
C ASN A 26 -18.34 23.07 -2.48
N LYS A 27 -17.87 24.05 -1.71
CA LYS A 27 -16.91 23.86 -0.63
C LYS A 27 -17.60 23.10 0.50
N TYR A 28 -16.88 22.17 1.12
CA TYR A 28 -17.33 21.44 2.34
C TYR A 28 -18.60 20.59 2.23
N THR A 29 -19.08 20.29 1.02
CA THR A 29 -20.10 19.24 0.83
C THR A 29 -19.58 17.89 1.31
N GLU A 30 -20.47 17.01 1.78
CA GLU A 30 -20.08 15.65 2.19
C GLU A 30 -19.38 14.88 1.05
N VAL A 31 -19.75 15.15 -0.19
CA VAL A 31 -19.09 14.60 -1.38
C VAL A 31 -17.64 15.10 -1.47
N MET A 32 -17.40 16.40 -1.30
CA MET A 32 -16.06 16.97 -1.31
C MET A 32 -15.21 16.44 -0.16
N LYS A 33 -15.77 16.34 1.05
CA LYS A 33 -15.08 15.74 2.21
C LYS A 33 -14.69 14.29 1.91
N SER A 34 -15.60 13.49 1.36
CA SER A 34 -15.32 12.10 0.95
C SER A 34 -14.21 12.03 -0.10
N ASP A 35 -14.24 12.89 -1.11
CA ASP A 35 -13.22 12.93 -2.16
C ASP A 35 -11.85 13.34 -1.60
N LEU A 36 -11.80 14.32 -0.68
CA LEU A 36 -10.57 14.73 0.01
C LEU A 36 -10.00 13.60 0.88
N GLN A 37 -10.85 12.86 1.61
CA GLN A 37 -10.44 11.68 2.37
C GLN A 37 -9.85 10.60 1.45
N GLU A 38 -10.49 10.34 0.31
CA GLU A 38 -10.02 9.36 -0.65
C GLU A 38 -8.66 9.78 -1.26
N LEU A 39 -8.51 11.06 -1.59
CA LEU A 39 -7.26 11.61 -2.11
C LEU A 39 -6.10 11.41 -1.12
N ILE A 40 -6.30 11.75 0.16
CA ILE A 40 -5.29 11.57 1.20
C ILE A 40 -4.92 10.10 1.37
N LYS A 41 -5.91 9.21 1.40
CA LYS A 41 -5.67 7.76 1.49
C LYS A 41 -4.82 7.24 0.32
N ILE A 42 -5.12 7.69 -0.91
CA ILE A 42 -4.35 7.29 -2.10
C ILE A 42 -2.93 7.84 -2.03
N HIS A 43 -2.76 9.11 -1.69
CA HIS A 43 -1.45 9.74 -1.56
C HIS A 43 -0.59 9.03 -0.51
N HIS A 44 -1.18 8.74 0.65
CA HIS A 44 -0.55 8.01 1.73
C HIS A 44 -0.12 6.61 1.29
N TYR A 45 -0.99 5.89 0.59
CA TYR A 45 -0.67 4.56 0.06
C TYR A 45 0.45 4.60 -1.00
N ILE A 46 0.47 5.63 -1.86
CA ILE A 46 1.57 5.85 -2.82
C ILE A 46 2.88 6.09 -2.08
N THR A 47 2.86 6.91 -1.02
CA THR A 47 4.04 7.21 -0.19
C THR A 47 4.59 5.92 0.43
N ILE A 48 3.75 5.16 1.15
CA ILE A 48 4.15 3.88 1.75
C ILE A 48 4.73 2.93 0.71
N ARG A 49 4.07 2.80 -0.45
CA ARG A 49 4.53 1.89 -1.51
C ARG A 49 5.91 2.29 -2.04
N ASN A 50 6.13 3.58 -2.27
CA ASN A 50 7.42 4.09 -2.74
C ASN A 50 8.53 3.85 -1.71
N ASP A 51 8.27 4.11 -0.43
CA ASP A 51 9.27 3.92 0.61
C ASP A 51 9.57 2.43 0.82
N LEU A 52 8.55 1.57 0.85
CA LEU A 52 8.76 0.12 0.89
C LEU A 52 9.57 -0.35 -0.32
N GLN A 53 9.26 0.15 -1.52
CA GLN A 53 10.04 -0.20 -2.70
C GLN A 53 11.47 0.34 -2.65
N SER A 54 11.69 1.51 -2.05
CA SER A 54 13.01 2.08 -1.84
C SER A 54 13.83 1.25 -0.87
N ILE A 55 13.23 0.84 0.26
CA ILE A 55 13.88 0.04 1.30
C ILE A 55 14.20 -1.35 0.75
N PHE A 56 13.18 -2.07 0.27
CA PHE A 56 13.27 -3.49 -0.07
C PHE A 56 13.75 -3.75 -1.51
N GLY A 57 13.72 -2.74 -2.38
CA GLY A 57 14.10 -2.89 -3.78
C GLY A 57 13.08 -3.66 -4.65
N ILE A 58 11.95 -4.07 -4.08
CA ILE A 58 10.83 -4.73 -4.77
C ILE A 58 9.51 -4.05 -4.41
N ASP A 59 8.48 -4.26 -5.23
CA ASP A 59 7.12 -3.82 -4.90
C ASP A 59 6.48 -4.79 -3.89
N VAL A 60 6.75 -4.57 -2.60
CA VAL A 60 6.29 -5.43 -1.49
C VAL A 60 4.78 -5.61 -1.50
N ILE A 61 4.03 -4.54 -1.83
CA ILE A 61 2.58 -4.62 -1.85
C ILE A 61 2.08 -5.44 -3.05
N ASP A 62 2.72 -5.30 -4.22
CA ASP A 62 2.40 -6.14 -5.37
C ASP A 62 2.79 -7.61 -5.14
N PHE A 63 3.92 -7.86 -4.46
CA PHE A 63 4.30 -9.19 -4.00
C PHE A 63 3.20 -9.85 -3.18
N TYR A 64 2.78 -9.25 -2.06
CA TYR A 64 1.73 -9.83 -1.20
C TYR A 64 0.41 -9.99 -1.94
N LYS A 65 0.05 -9.05 -2.81
CA LYS A 65 -1.17 -9.16 -3.62
C LYS A 65 -1.13 -10.36 -4.57
N ASN A 66 -0.02 -10.56 -5.27
CA ASN A 66 0.14 -11.70 -6.18
C ASN A 66 0.30 -13.02 -5.42
N ALA A 67 0.96 -12.99 -4.25
CA ALA A 67 1.12 -14.13 -3.37
C ALA A 67 -0.22 -14.64 -2.85
N LEU A 68 -1.17 -13.75 -2.52
CA LEU A 68 -2.53 -14.15 -2.14
C LEU A 68 -3.33 -14.79 -3.27
N VAL A 69 -3.10 -14.36 -4.52
CA VAL A 69 -3.81 -14.88 -5.69
C VAL A 69 -3.22 -16.21 -6.15
N HIS A 70 -1.91 -16.42 -5.94
CA HIS A 70 -1.17 -17.52 -6.55
C HIS A 70 -0.49 -18.49 -5.56
N GLY A 71 -0.54 -18.21 -4.26
CA GLY A 71 0.04 -19.01 -3.19
C GLY A 71 -0.82 -19.01 -1.93
N ASN A 72 -0.46 -19.87 -0.96
CA ASN A 72 -1.11 -20.00 0.35
C ASN A 72 -0.46 -19.07 1.40
N LEU A 73 0.04 -17.90 0.99
CA LEU A 73 0.63 -16.98 1.96
C LEU A 73 -0.47 -16.37 2.81
N SER A 74 -0.26 -16.37 4.12
CA SER A 74 -1.18 -15.72 5.05
C SER A 74 -1.18 -14.22 4.81
N ILE A 75 -2.37 -13.62 4.67
CA ILE A 75 -2.52 -12.17 4.60
C ILE A 75 -2.05 -11.47 5.90
N LYS A 76 -1.86 -12.24 6.97
CA LYS A 76 -1.46 -11.76 8.30
C LYS A 76 -0.13 -10.98 8.28
N SER A 77 0.87 -11.43 7.52
CA SER A 77 2.17 -10.73 7.45
C SER A 77 1.99 -9.30 6.90
N TYR A 78 1.27 -9.18 5.79
CA TYR A 78 0.94 -7.89 5.17
C TYR A 78 0.05 -7.02 6.08
N GLU A 79 -0.99 -7.60 6.69
CA GLU A 79 -1.87 -6.89 7.61
C GLU A 79 -1.10 -6.34 8.82
N ASN A 80 -0.20 -7.14 9.37
CA ASN A 80 0.63 -6.72 10.49
C ASN A 80 1.57 -5.57 10.09
N MET A 81 2.27 -5.69 8.95
CA MET A 81 3.13 -4.63 8.42
C MET A 81 2.36 -3.34 8.17
N SER A 82 1.24 -3.40 7.44
CA SER A 82 0.40 -2.24 7.12
C SER A 82 -0.13 -1.55 8.38
N ARG A 83 -0.54 -2.34 9.38
CA ARG A 83 -1.01 -1.83 10.67
C ARG A 83 0.12 -1.11 11.44
N GLN A 84 1.31 -1.69 11.50
CA GLN A 84 2.46 -1.10 12.18
C GLN A 84 2.93 0.20 11.50
N ILE A 85 3.00 0.23 10.17
CA ILE A 85 3.32 1.46 9.41
C ILE A 85 2.29 2.56 9.75
N THR A 86 1.00 2.22 9.70
CA THR A 86 -0.07 3.19 10.01
C THR A 86 0.02 3.69 11.44
N LYS A 87 0.35 2.83 12.41
CA LYS A 87 0.53 3.22 13.82
C LYS A 87 1.71 4.18 13.96
N THR A 88 2.85 3.83 13.38
CA THR A 88 4.10 4.61 13.42
C THR A 88 3.91 6.02 12.84
N MET A 89 3.23 6.13 11.69
CA MET A 89 2.94 7.44 11.07
C MET A 89 1.92 8.29 11.84
N LYS A 90 1.12 7.67 12.71
CA LYS A 90 0.13 8.36 13.57
C LYS A 90 0.73 8.81 14.90
N GLU A 91 1.65 8.04 15.50
CA GLU A 91 2.33 8.42 16.74
C GLU A 91 3.05 9.78 16.63
N ASN A 92 3.49 10.16 15.43
CA ASN A 92 4.01 11.50 15.14
C ASN A 92 3.02 12.66 15.33
N TYR A 93 1.71 12.39 15.35
CA TYR A 93 0.71 13.41 15.65
C TYR A 93 0.78 13.83 17.13
N GLU A 94 1.11 12.89 18.03
CA GLU A 94 1.09 13.10 19.47
C GLU A 94 2.42 13.65 20.02
N ASN A 95 3.53 13.46 19.29
CA ASN A 95 4.89 13.71 19.78
C ASN A 95 5.75 14.60 18.85
N GLU A 96 5.22 15.74 18.36
CA GLU A 96 6.01 16.69 17.53
C GLU A 96 7.18 17.37 18.27
N SER A 97 7.42 17.08 19.56
CA SER A 97 8.49 17.69 20.35
C SER A 97 9.86 17.00 20.27
N SER A 98 9.98 15.82 19.67
CA SER A 98 11.27 15.12 19.58
C SER A 98 11.93 15.37 18.24
N SER A 99 13.14 15.91 18.25
CA SER A 99 14.02 15.95 17.08
C SER A 99 14.31 14.51 16.65
N MET A 100 13.44 13.92 15.83
CA MET A 100 13.63 12.59 15.32
C MET A 100 14.86 12.60 14.41
N ARG A 101 15.96 12.04 14.92
CA ARG A 101 17.07 11.62 14.07
C ARG A 101 16.48 10.73 13.00
N GLN A 102 16.61 11.15 11.74
CA GLN A 102 16.26 10.32 10.59
C GLN A 102 17.13 9.07 10.66
N SER A 103 16.60 7.97 11.20
CA SER A 103 17.30 6.70 11.14
C SER A 103 17.13 6.18 9.70
N SER A 104 18.21 6.22 8.92
CA SER A 104 18.29 5.57 7.61
C SER A 104 18.41 4.06 7.79
N VAL A 105 17.38 3.47 8.40
CA VAL A 105 17.30 2.03 8.58
C VAL A 105 16.88 1.45 7.23
N GLU A 106 17.83 0.82 6.56
CA GLU A 106 17.63 0.09 5.33
C GLU A 106 18.09 -1.36 5.55
N ILE A 107 17.54 -2.30 4.78
CA ILE A 107 18.12 -3.65 4.69
C ILE A 107 19.53 -3.56 4.10
N SER A 108 20.37 -4.55 4.37
CA SER A 108 21.70 -4.61 3.77
C SER A 108 21.58 -4.66 2.23
N LYS A 109 22.61 -4.14 1.54
CA LYS A 109 22.67 -4.16 0.07
C LYS A 109 22.58 -5.60 -0.46
N GLU A 110 23.22 -6.54 0.23
CA GLU A 110 23.21 -7.97 -0.11
C GLU A 110 21.80 -8.57 0.00
N ASP A 111 21.09 -8.31 1.11
CA ASP A 111 19.70 -8.76 1.29
C ASP A 111 18.79 -8.18 0.22
N LYS A 112 18.99 -6.90 -0.14
CA LYS A 112 18.22 -6.23 -1.18
C LYS A 112 18.44 -6.84 -2.56
N GLU A 113 19.68 -7.12 -2.93
CA GLU A 113 20.03 -7.78 -4.18
C GLU A 113 19.46 -9.21 -4.23
N ASN A 114 19.56 -9.95 -3.11
CA ASN A 114 18.99 -11.29 -2.98
C ASN A 114 17.46 -11.26 -3.12
N LEU A 115 16.78 -10.35 -2.42
CA LEU A 115 15.32 -10.19 -2.49
C LEU A 115 14.86 -9.86 -3.92
N GLN A 116 15.59 -8.99 -4.63
CA GLN A 116 15.32 -8.68 -6.02
C GLN A 116 15.47 -9.90 -6.93
N LYS A 117 16.49 -10.72 -6.72
CA LYS A 117 16.70 -11.96 -7.47
C LYS A 117 15.57 -12.95 -7.22
N LEU A 118 15.24 -13.22 -5.96
CA LEU A 118 14.12 -14.11 -5.58
C LEU A 118 12.79 -13.64 -6.18
N TYR A 119 12.51 -12.34 -6.11
CA TYR A 119 11.28 -11.76 -6.66
C TYR A 119 11.22 -11.85 -8.20
N LYS A 120 12.34 -11.66 -8.90
CA LYS A 120 12.41 -11.85 -10.36
C LYS A 120 12.16 -13.31 -10.75
N ASP A 121 12.79 -14.24 -10.05
CA ASP A 121 12.61 -15.67 -10.30
C ASP A 121 11.17 -16.12 -10.04
N TRP A 122 10.60 -15.68 -8.92
CA TRP A 122 9.20 -15.96 -8.57
C TRP A 122 8.24 -15.43 -9.64
N ASN A 123 8.43 -14.21 -10.12
CA ASN A 123 7.64 -13.64 -11.22
C ASN A 123 7.82 -14.41 -12.53
N SER A 124 9.02 -14.92 -12.81
CA SER A 124 9.28 -15.78 -13.97
C SER A 124 8.49 -17.10 -13.89
N LEU A 125 8.51 -17.75 -12.73
CA LEU A 125 7.73 -18.97 -12.47
C LEU A 125 6.21 -18.71 -12.58
N LEU A 126 5.73 -17.58 -12.05
CA LEU A 126 4.32 -17.18 -12.20
C LEU A 126 3.91 -16.99 -13.66
N LYS A 127 4.78 -16.39 -14.49
CA LYS A 127 4.54 -16.22 -15.93
C LYS A 127 4.53 -17.56 -16.65
N LYS A 128 5.50 -18.44 -16.37
CA LYS A 128 5.55 -19.80 -16.95
C LYS A 128 4.29 -20.58 -16.63
N LYS A 129 3.82 -20.55 -15.38
CA LYS A 129 2.57 -21.19 -14.95
C LYS A 129 1.33 -20.62 -15.67
N LYS A 130 1.29 -19.30 -15.91
CA LYS A 130 0.16 -18.67 -16.64
C LYS A 130 0.13 -19.09 -18.11
N ASN A 131 1.28 -19.29 -18.74
CA ASN A 131 1.39 -19.64 -20.15
C ASN A 131 1.17 -21.14 -20.40
N ASN A 132 1.59 -22.00 -19.47
CA ASN A 132 1.34 -23.45 -19.55
C ASN A 132 0.07 -23.84 -18.80
N LYS A 133 -1.08 -23.76 -19.48
CA LYS A 133 -2.40 -24.14 -18.95
C LYS A 133 -2.51 -25.60 -18.49
N ASN A 134 -1.61 -26.48 -18.94
CA ASN A 134 -1.74 -27.94 -18.80
C ASN A 134 -0.70 -28.61 -17.87
N ASN A 135 0.30 -27.89 -17.35
CA ASN A 135 1.31 -28.51 -16.48
C ASN A 135 1.02 -28.22 -15.00
N ASN A 136 0.38 -29.18 -14.32
CA ASN A 136 0.43 -29.36 -12.87
C ASN A 136 1.79 -29.98 -12.46
N ASP A 137 2.87 -29.37 -12.90
CA ASP A 137 4.21 -29.85 -12.58
C ASP A 137 4.49 -29.54 -11.10
N VAL A 138 4.44 -30.58 -10.27
CA VAL A 138 4.52 -30.49 -8.81
C VAL A 138 5.81 -29.80 -8.36
N ASN A 139 6.91 -29.99 -9.11
CA ASN A 139 8.20 -29.34 -8.86
C ASN A 139 8.11 -27.82 -9.01
N ASN A 140 7.47 -27.34 -10.09
CA ASN A 140 7.24 -25.91 -10.30
C ASN A 140 6.36 -25.27 -9.20
N LEU A 141 5.45 -26.03 -8.60
CA LEU A 141 4.61 -25.55 -7.50
C LEU A 141 5.41 -25.43 -6.19
N ASN A 142 6.27 -26.41 -5.91
CA ASN A 142 7.12 -26.43 -4.73
C ASN A 142 8.17 -25.32 -4.78
N ASP A 143 8.81 -25.11 -5.94
CA ASP A 143 9.77 -24.01 -6.13
C ASP A 143 9.13 -22.64 -5.97
N LEU A 144 7.88 -22.49 -6.45
CA LEU A 144 7.12 -21.26 -6.31
C LEU A 144 6.76 -20.98 -4.85
N LYS A 145 6.43 -22.01 -4.07
CA LYS A 145 6.17 -21.90 -2.63
C LYS A 145 7.46 -21.63 -1.84
N GLY A 146 8.57 -22.29 -2.17
CA GLY A 146 9.87 -22.11 -1.54
C GLY A 146 10.33 -20.64 -1.64
N LYS A 147 10.41 -20.13 -2.87
CA LYS A 147 10.78 -18.71 -3.11
C LYS A 147 9.82 -17.73 -2.45
N LEU A 148 8.53 -18.06 -2.41
CA LEU A 148 7.52 -17.22 -1.78
C LEU A 148 7.69 -17.16 -0.24
N ASN A 149 8.02 -18.28 0.40
CA ASN A 149 8.33 -18.30 1.83
C ASN A 149 9.64 -17.59 2.13
N GLU A 150 10.69 -17.79 1.32
CA GLU A 150 11.98 -17.10 1.49
C GLU A 150 11.81 -15.58 1.43
N ILE A 151 11.03 -15.06 0.47
CA ILE A 151 10.74 -13.63 0.39
C ILE A 151 9.97 -13.16 1.64
N ASP A 152 8.95 -13.89 2.10
CA ASP A 152 8.17 -13.50 3.28
C ASP A 152 9.01 -13.49 4.57
N GLU A 153 9.91 -14.45 4.75
CA GLU A 153 10.80 -14.49 5.91
C GLU A 153 11.80 -13.33 5.90
N ILE A 154 12.41 -12.99 4.76
CA ILE A 154 13.29 -11.80 4.67
C ILE A 154 12.51 -10.53 5.01
N LEU A 155 11.27 -10.40 4.53
CA LEU A 155 10.42 -9.25 4.83
C LEU A 155 10.05 -9.18 6.33
N LYS A 156 9.71 -10.31 6.96
CA LYS A 156 9.42 -10.37 8.40
C LYS A 156 10.64 -10.00 9.24
N ASP A 157 11.79 -10.61 8.95
CA ASP A 157 13.02 -10.35 9.68
C ASP A 157 13.42 -8.87 9.60
N ALA A 158 13.31 -8.28 8.41
CA ALA A 158 13.51 -6.86 8.22
C ALA A 158 12.56 -5.99 9.06
N ILE A 159 11.28 -6.36 9.13
CA ILE A 159 10.28 -5.62 9.89
C ILE A 159 10.48 -5.77 11.41
N GLU A 160 10.73 -6.99 11.88
CA GLU A 160 10.73 -7.36 13.30
C GLU A 160 12.09 -7.12 13.97
N LYS A 161 13.20 -7.44 13.29
CA LYS A 161 14.55 -7.39 13.87
C LYS A 161 15.27 -6.07 13.57
N ASN A 162 15.04 -5.51 12.39
CA ASN A 162 15.81 -4.33 11.94
C ASN A 162 15.09 -3.00 12.21
N HIS A 163 13.92 -2.98 12.84
CA HIS A 163 13.14 -1.76 13.07
C HIS A 163 12.90 -0.93 11.80
N ILE A 164 12.81 -1.57 10.62
CA ILE A 164 12.67 -0.86 9.33
C ILE A 164 11.43 0.02 9.28
N LEU A 165 10.41 -0.31 10.07
CA LEU A 165 9.20 0.51 10.13
C LEU A 165 9.43 1.88 10.77
N ASP A 166 10.53 2.08 11.51
CA ASP A 166 10.93 3.39 12.03
C ASP A 166 11.24 4.39 10.91
N HIS A 167 11.55 3.92 9.70
CA HIS A 167 11.66 4.76 8.52
C HIS A 167 10.39 5.60 8.27
N PHE A 168 9.22 5.06 8.65
CA PHE A 168 7.94 5.74 8.47
C PHE A 168 7.66 6.81 9.53
N LYS A 169 8.48 6.90 10.59
CA LYS A 169 8.42 7.96 11.60
C LYS A 169 8.74 9.35 11.03
N LYS A 170 9.31 9.47 9.83
CA LYS A 170 9.47 10.78 9.18
C LYS A 170 8.18 11.31 8.53
N HIS A 171 7.13 10.48 8.46
CA HIS A 171 5.88 10.83 7.81
C HIS A 171 4.77 11.03 8.84
N SER A 172 3.97 12.07 8.65
CA SER A 172 2.68 12.20 9.33
C SER A 172 1.57 11.74 8.39
N TYR A 173 0.63 10.93 8.90
CA TYR A 173 -0.55 10.51 8.13
C TYR A 173 -1.35 11.73 7.61
N TYR A 174 -1.34 12.82 8.35
CA TYR A 174 -2.08 14.06 8.05
C TYR A 174 -1.25 15.11 7.32
N ASP A 175 0.03 14.82 7.01
CA ASP A 175 0.82 15.72 6.19
C ASP A 175 0.30 15.72 4.75
N VAL A 176 -0.33 16.84 4.38
CA VAL A 176 -0.87 17.08 3.05
C VAL A 176 -0.07 18.09 2.25
N SER A 177 1.08 18.54 2.76
CA SER A 177 1.94 19.54 2.12
C SER A 177 2.36 19.13 0.70
N LYS A 178 2.53 17.83 0.47
CA LYS A 178 2.90 17.26 -0.83
C LYS A 178 1.73 17.05 -1.78
N ILE A 179 0.49 17.28 -1.34
CA ILE A 179 -0.71 17.16 -2.17
C ILE A 179 -1.03 18.52 -2.79
N LYS A 180 -0.70 18.70 -4.08
CA LYS A 180 -0.83 19.97 -4.81
C LYS A 180 -2.19 20.65 -4.67
N VAL A 181 -3.29 19.89 -4.68
CA VAL A 181 -4.64 20.47 -4.57
C VAL A 181 -4.93 21.00 -3.17
N MET A 182 -4.35 20.40 -2.13
CA MET A 182 -4.48 20.86 -0.74
C MET A 182 -3.70 22.17 -0.56
N ALA A 183 -2.45 22.20 -1.02
CA ALA A 183 -1.63 23.41 -1.03
C ALA A 183 -2.30 24.56 -1.80
N LYS A 184 -2.90 24.26 -2.97
CA LYS A 184 -3.65 25.26 -3.76
C LYS A 184 -4.84 25.86 -3.00
N PHE A 185 -5.46 25.10 -2.11
CA PHE A 185 -6.60 25.56 -1.31
C PHE A 185 -6.19 26.14 0.03
N GLY A 186 -4.89 26.20 0.33
CA GLY A 186 -4.38 26.60 1.64
C GLY A 186 -4.76 25.64 2.76
N LEU A 187 -5.08 24.37 2.43
CA LEU A 187 -5.43 23.36 3.43
C LEU A 187 -4.16 22.81 4.07
N ASP A 188 -4.08 22.89 5.39
CA ASP A 188 -2.97 22.38 6.18
C ASP A 188 -3.33 21.09 6.94
N LYS A 189 -2.35 20.57 7.69
CA LYS A 189 -2.53 19.39 8.54
C LYS A 189 -3.71 19.55 9.51
N TRP A 190 -3.90 20.71 10.12
CA TRP A 190 -4.90 20.95 11.15
C TRP A 190 -6.30 21.08 10.56
N ASP A 191 -6.44 21.64 9.35
CA ASP A 191 -7.69 21.61 8.60
C ASP A 191 -8.12 20.17 8.32
N ILE A 192 -7.18 19.33 7.91
CA ILE A 192 -7.41 17.90 7.63
C ILE A 192 -7.78 17.14 8.90
N VAL A 193 -7.09 17.43 10.01
CA VAL A 193 -7.45 16.89 11.32
C VAL A 193 -8.86 17.33 11.70
N GLY A 194 -9.21 18.61 11.60
CA GLY A 194 -10.55 19.11 11.90
C GLY A 194 -11.64 18.52 11.01
N LEU A 195 -11.36 18.35 9.71
CA LEU A 195 -12.28 17.78 8.74
C LEU A 195 -12.57 16.29 8.99
N PHE A 196 -11.59 15.57 9.55
CA PHE A 196 -11.65 14.11 9.68
C PHE A 196 -11.61 13.61 11.11
N SER A 197 -11.46 14.50 12.10
CA SER A 197 -11.54 14.21 13.52
C SER A 197 -12.94 13.72 13.82
N PRO A 198 -13.11 12.43 14.10
CA PRO A 198 -14.35 11.93 14.62
C PRO A 198 -14.30 12.10 16.14
N SER A 199 -15.39 12.50 16.78
CA SER A 199 -15.65 12.22 18.19
C SER A 199 -15.74 10.69 18.44
N ASN A 200 -14.64 9.96 18.22
CA ASN A 200 -14.40 8.50 18.21
C ASN A 200 -14.44 7.82 16.82
N LYS A 201 -13.28 7.42 16.27
CA LYS A 201 -13.18 6.36 15.23
C LYS A 201 -11.74 5.91 14.94
N ALA A 202 -11.25 4.97 15.74
CA ALA A 202 -10.16 4.07 15.34
C ALA A 202 -10.62 2.99 14.32
N ILE A 203 -11.93 2.84 14.11
CA ILE A 203 -12.54 1.67 13.43
C ILE A 203 -12.73 1.88 11.90
N ALA A 204 -12.75 3.12 11.41
CA ALA A 204 -13.14 3.42 10.01
C ALA A 204 -12.06 3.13 8.95
N ILE A 205 -10.77 3.19 9.31
CA ILE A 205 -9.65 2.98 8.36
C ILE A 205 -9.38 1.48 8.17
N GLN A 206 -9.49 0.68 9.24
CA GLN A 206 -9.31 -0.77 9.22
C GLN A 206 -10.42 -1.46 8.38
N LEU A 207 -11.65 -0.98 8.48
CA LEU A 207 -12.78 -1.49 7.71
C LEU A 207 -12.72 -1.15 6.20
N PHE A 208 -12.04 -0.07 5.80
CA PHE A 208 -11.91 0.30 4.38
C PHE A 208 -10.77 -0.45 3.66
N GLN A 209 -9.63 -0.66 4.33
CA GLN A 209 -8.55 -1.49 3.76
C GLN A 209 -9.03 -2.94 3.53
N MET A 210 -9.83 -3.47 4.46
CA MET A 210 -10.47 -4.78 4.26
C MET A 210 -11.56 -4.78 3.18
N LYS A 211 -12.41 -3.75 3.10
CA LYS A 211 -13.50 -3.67 2.09
C LYS A 211 -13.00 -3.45 0.67
N VAL A 212 -11.99 -2.60 0.46
CA VAL A 212 -11.40 -2.38 -0.88
C VAL A 212 -10.73 -3.64 -1.39
N VAL A 213 -9.99 -4.35 -0.53
CA VAL A 213 -9.38 -5.64 -0.87
C VAL A 213 -10.46 -6.70 -1.14
N LYS A 214 -11.49 -6.84 -0.28
CA LYS A 214 -12.60 -7.79 -0.51
C LYS A 214 -13.39 -7.50 -1.80
N ILE A 215 -13.79 -6.25 -2.05
CA ILE A 215 -14.59 -5.88 -3.23
C ILE A 215 -13.77 -6.04 -4.52
N PHE A 216 -12.48 -5.71 -4.48
CA PHE A 216 -11.57 -5.91 -5.60
C PHE A 216 -11.35 -7.40 -5.91
N LEU A 217 -11.21 -8.25 -4.89
CA LEU A 217 -11.08 -9.72 -5.02
C LEU A 217 -12.38 -10.39 -5.51
N ILE A 218 -13.56 -9.93 -5.06
CA ILE A 218 -14.86 -10.45 -5.52
C ILE A 218 -15.09 -10.15 -7.01
N LYS A 219 -14.72 -8.95 -7.49
CA LYS A 219 -14.82 -8.60 -8.92
C LYS A 219 -13.88 -9.44 -9.80
N GLN A 220 -12.69 -9.76 -9.32
CA GLN A 220 -11.73 -10.62 -10.01
C GLN A 220 -12.22 -12.07 -10.13
N ASN A 221 -12.76 -12.64 -9.05
CA ASN A 221 -13.29 -14.01 -9.07
C ASN A 221 -14.51 -14.18 -10.00
N ARG A 222 -15.35 -13.14 -10.16
CA ARG A 222 -16.45 -13.16 -11.14
C ARG A 222 -15.94 -13.10 -12.57
N SER A 223 -14.93 -12.28 -12.85
CA SER A 223 -14.32 -12.20 -14.19
C SER A 223 -13.69 -13.53 -14.63
N TRP A 224 -13.05 -14.24 -13.70
CA TRP A 224 -12.37 -15.52 -13.99
C TRP A 224 -13.34 -16.70 -14.15
N LYS A 225 -14.46 -16.71 -13.41
CA LYS A 225 -15.52 -17.72 -13.60
C LYS A 225 -16.24 -17.55 -14.94
N ASN A 226 -16.42 -16.31 -15.41
CA ASN A 226 -17.08 -16.05 -16.70
C ASN A 226 -16.18 -16.34 -17.90
N SER A 227 -14.85 -16.28 -17.76
CA SER A 227 -13.91 -16.65 -18.83
C SER A 227 -13.69 -18.17 -18.97
N LYS A 228 -14.23 -18.99 -18.06
CA LYS A 228 -14.20 -20.46 -18.11
C LYS A 228 -15.48 -21.09 -18.63
N LYS A 229 -16.55 -20.29 -18.82
CA LYS A 229 -17.85 -20.72 -19.35
C LYS A 229 -18.04 -20.38 -20.84
N ARG A 230 -16.99 -19.92 -21.51
CA ARG A 230 -16.94 -19.68 -22.95
C ARG A 230 -15.85 -20.56 -23.55
#